data_AF-A0A3D5BAL5-F1
#
_entry.id   AF-A0A3D5BAL5-F1
#
_cell.length_a   1.000
_cell.length_b   1.000
_cell.length_c   1.000
_cell.angle_alpha   90.00
_cell.angle_beta   90.00
_cell.angle_gamma   90.00
#
_symmetry.space_group_name_H-M   'P 1'
#
loop_
_entity.id
_entity.type
_entity.pdbx_description
1 polymer ?
#
loop_
_entity_poly.entity_id
_entity_poly.type
_entity_poly.pdbx_seq_one_letter_code
_entity_poly.pdbx_strand_id
1 'polypeptide(L)'
;MNQKGRSMVEMLGVLAVIGVLSAGALAGYSNAMKKIRLNNFTVAYAELLHNAMEILPKVDDGMARPGGTTLKAGMLKALNIIPSTMSTKGHDDGVYIFDKYNNQFWVFYGRSTYGIGFGFKPVELGEELCRTAVAIAKEHKYLYRIVTDRYVPDSESYNNISSKYNSDIQKMTVEEIRQMCTCDQSVCRLYVSWK
;
A
#
# COMPACT_ATOMS: atom_id res chain seq x y z
N MET A 1 60.17 28.19 16.63
CA MET A 1 59.72 26.80 16.37
C MET A 1 58.20 26.77 16.43
N ASN A 2 57.51 26.61 15.29
CA ASN A 2 56.05 26.77 15.23
C ASN A 2 55.41 25.58 14.47
N GLN A 3 55.21 24.45 15.15
CA GLN A 3 54.53 23.27 14.62
C GLN A 3 53.05 23.15 15.06
N LYS A 4 52.51 24.14 15.79
CA LYS A 4 51.16 24.06 16.39
C LYS A 4 49.99 24.36 15.44
N GLY A 5 50.23 24.64 14.15
CA GLY A 5 49.18 25.06 13.20
C GLY A 5 48.82 24.06 12.09
N ARG A 6 49.64 23.04 11.83
CA ARG A 6 49.49 22.18 10.63
C ARG A 6 48.56 20.98 10.84
N SER A 7 48.44 20.51 12.07
CA SER A 7 47.66 19.30 12.42
C SER A 7 46.14 19.53 12.51
N MET A 8 45.69 20.75 12.79
CA MET A 8 44.25 21.04 12.92
C MET A 8 43.54 21.03 11.56
N VAL A 9 44.17 21.58 10.50
CA VAL A 9 43.57 21.62 9.16
C VAL A 9 43.48 20.23 8.55
N GLU A 10 44.50 19.38 8.75
CA GLU A 10 44.47 17.98 8.31
C GLU A 10 43.36 17.18 9.00
N MET A 11 43.11 17.43 10.29
CA MET A 11 42.03 16.76 11.03
C MET A 11 40.64 17.29 10.65
N LEU A 12 40.50 18.57 10.33
CA LEU A 12 39.26 19.14 9.79
C LEU A 12 38.92 18.60 8.39
N GLY A 13 39.93 18.40 7.55
CA GLY A 13 39.76 17.79 6.22
C GLY A 13 39.22 16.36 6.30
N VAL A 14 39.76 15.54 7.21
CA VAL A 14 39.27 14.17 7.43
C VAL A 14 37.84 14.16 7.99
N LEU A 15 37.53 15.05 8.94
CA LEU A 15 36.17 15.18 9.49
C LEU A 15 35.15 15.62 8.43
N ALA A 16 35.53 16.52 7.52
CA ALA A 16 34.67 16.95 6.42
C ALA A 16 34.37 15.79 5.44
N VAL A 17 35.37 14.98 5.11
CA VAL A 17 35.19 13.80 4.25
C VAL A 17 34.31 12.75 4.92
N ILE A 18 34.55 12.45 6.20
CA ILE A 18 33.71 11.52 6.97
C ILE A 18 32.26 12.03 7.05
N GLY A 19 32.06 13.33 7.25
CA GLY A 19 30.72 13.95 7.27
C GLY A 19 29.96 13.73 5.96
N VAL A 20 30.59 13.99 4.81
CA VAL A 20 29.97 13.81 3.48
C VAL A 20 29.71 12.34 3.17
N LEU A 21 30.67 11.45 3.45
CA LEU A 21 30.50 10.01 3.24
C LEU A 21 29.39 9.44 4.13
N SER A 22 29.28 9.90 5.38
CA SER A 22 28.23 9.46 6.30
C SER A 22 26.84 9.91 5.84
N ALA A 23 26.71 11.17 5.41
CA ALA A 23 25.44 11.68 4.88
C ALA A 23 25.04 10.95 3.58
N GLY A 24 25.99 10.69 2.68
CA GLY A 24 25.77 9.93 1.45
C GLY A 24 25.37 8.47 1.72
N ALA A 25 26.04 7.80 2.66
CA ALA A 25 25.75 6.43 3.04
C ALA A 25 24.37 6.30 3.71
N LEU A 26 23.99 7.22 4.60
CA LEU A 26 22.67 7.25 5.25
C LEU A 26 21.54 7.48 4.24
N ALA A 27 21.71 8.40 3.29
CA ALA A 27 20.75 8.63 2.22
C ALA A 27 20.62 7.40 1.29
N GLY A 28 21.75 6.75 0.97
CA GLY A 28 21.77 5.51 0.19
C GLY A 28 21.05 4.35 0.88
N TYR A 29 21.29 4.15 2.18
CA TYR A 29 20.63 3.11 2.98
C TYR A 29 19.11 3.31 3.01
N SER A 30 18.65 4.55 3.25
CA SER A 30 17.23 4.88 3.25
C SER A 30 16.55 4.55 1.91
N ASN A 31 17.19 4.88 0.79
CA ASN A 31 16.67 4.60 -0.55
C ASN A 31 16.65 3.10 -0.87
N ALA A 32 17.69 2.35 -0.48
CA ALA A 32 17.73 0.90 -0.65
C ALA A 32 16.61 0.22 0.15
N MET A 33 16.39 0.67 1.39
CA MET A 33 15.32 0.14 2.23
C MET A 33 13.93 0.42 1.65
N LYS A 34 13.69 1.59 1.05
CA LYS A 34 12.43 1.88 0.33
C LYS A 34 12.20 0.89 -0.82
N LYS A 35 13.23 0.60 -1.63
CA LYS A 35 13.14 -0.36 -2.73
C LYS A 35 12.82 -1.77 -2.24
N ILE A 36 13.45 -2.21 -1.16
CA ILE A 36 13.17 -3.51 -0.52
C ILE A 36 11.72 -3.57 -0.04
N ARG A 37 11.22 -2.51 0.62
CA ARG A 37 9.82 -2.42 1.08
C ARG A 37 8.84 -2.54 -0.09
N LEU A 38 9.04 -1.75 -1.14
CA LEU A 38 8.20 -1.79 -2.35
C LEU A 38 8.20 -3.17 -2.99
N ASN A 39 9.37 -3.80 -3.17
CA ASN A 39 9.44 -5.13 -3.78
C ASN A 39 8.67 -6.19 -2.98
N ASN A 40 8.80 -6.17 -1.64
CA ASN A 40 8.06 -7.10 -0.80
C ASN A 40 6.55 -6.85 -0.85
N PHE A 41 6.14 -5.58 -0.88
CA PHE A 41 4.74 -5.20 -1.07
C PHE A 41 4.22 -5.67 -2.43
N THR A 42 4.96 -5.45 -3.52
CA THR A 42 4.59 -5.88 -4.87
C THR A 42 4.27 -7.37 -4.91
N VAL A 43 5.18 -8.21 -4.38
CA VAL A 43 4.99 -9.66 -4.36
C VAL A 43 3.77 -10.04 -3.51
N ALA A 44 3.70 -9.54 -2.28
CA ALA A 44 2.62 -9.89 -1.36
C ALA A 44 1.24 -9.42 -1.87
N TYR A 45 1.16 -8.21 -2.42
CA TYR A 45 -0.08 -7.66 -2.95
C TYR A 45 -0.53 -8.38 -4.23
N ALA A 46 0.40 -8.70 -5.14
CA ALA A 46 0.08 -9.45 -6.34
C ALA A 46 -0.44 -10.86 -6.01
N GLU A 47 0.19 -11.56 -5.06
CA GLU A 47 -0.28 -12.88 -4.60
C GLU A 47 -1.67 -12.78 -3.94
N LEU A 48 -1.87 -11.80 -3.06
CA LEU A 48 -3.18 -11.56 -2.42
C LEU A 48 -4.27 -11.30 -3.47
N LEU A 49 -3.99 -10.42 -4.43
CA LEU A 49 -4.92 -10.06 -5.49
C LEU A 49 -5.27 -11.27 -6.35
N HIS A 50 -4.26 -12.05 -6.76
CA HIS A 50 -4.44 -13.25 -7.57
C HIS A 50 -5.28 -14.30 -6.85
N ASN A 51 -4.91 -14.65 -5.61
CA ASN A 51 -5.63 -15.65 -4.80
C ASN A 51 -7.08 -15.23 -4.57
N ALA A 52 -7.30 -13.95 -4.23
CA ALA A 52 -8.65 -13.42 -4.02
C ALA A 52 -9.47 -13.44 -5.32
N MET A 53 -8.89 -13.06 -6.46
CA MET A 53 -9.57 -13.10 -7.76
C MET A 53 -9.95 -14.51 -8.18
N GLU A 54 -9.12 -15.50 -7.86
CA GLU A 54 -9.40 -16.89 -8.24
C GLU A 54 -10.43 -17.56 -7.31
N ILE A 55 -10.31 -17.35 -6.00
CA ILE A 55 -11.05 -18.12 -5.00
C ILE A 55 -12.41 -17.51 -4.71
N LEU A 56 -12.51 -16.19 -4.56
CA LEU A 56 -13.75 -15.55 -4.09
C LEU A 56 -14.97 -15.80 -5.00
N PRO A 57 -14.86 -15.74 -6.34
CA PRO A 57 -15.98 -16.06 -7.22
C PRO A 57 -16.49 -17.51 -7.08
N LYS A 58 -15.64 -18.45 -6.63
CA LYS A 58 -16.01 -19.86 -6.44
C LYS A 58 -16.74 -20.10 -5.11
N VAL A 59 -16.62 -19.19 -4.15
CA VAL A 59 -17.13 -19.34 -2.77
C VAL A 59 -18.48 -18.61 -2.58
N ASP A 60 -18.87 -17.74 -3.51
CA ASP A 60 -19.95 -16.75 -3.34
C ASP A 60 -21.33 -17.16 -3.90
N ASP A 61 -21.73 -18.43 -3.87
CA ASP A 61 -23.10 -18.82 -4.29
C ASP A 61 -24.20 -18.39 -3.28
N GLY A 62 -24.01 -17.31 -2.52
CA GLY A 62 -25.02 -16.87 -1.56
C GLY A 62 -24.63 -15.84 -0.50
N MET A 63 -23.45 -15.22 -0.56
CA MET A 63 -23.07 -14.21 0.46
C MET A 63 -23.59 -12.81 0.13
N ALA A 64 -23.97 -12.55 -1.12
CA ALA A 64 -24.47 -11.28 -1.66
C ALA A 64 -25.66 -10.64 -0.88
N ARG A 65 -25.37 -9.90 0.20
CA ARG A 65 -26.33 -8.99 0.85
C ARG A 65 -26.20 -7.56 0.31
N PRO A 66 -27.30 -6.79 0.19
CA PRO A 66 -27.22 -5.37 -0.14
C PRO A 66 -26.48 -4.64 0.99
N GLY A 67 -25.28 -4.12 0.71
CA GLY A 67 -24.54 -3.32 1.68
C GLY A 67 -23.03 -3.47 1.72
N GLY A 68 -22.42 -4.38 0.95
CA GLY A 68 -20.96 -4.54 0.90
C GLY A 68 -20.39 -5.02 2.25
N THR A 69 -20.12 -6.31 2.41
CA THR A 69 -19.61 -6.84 3.70
C THR A 69 -18.12 -7.14 3.59
N THR A 70 -17.37 -6.87 4.65
CA THR A 70 -15.95 -7.22 4.73
C THR A 70 -15.81 -8.65 5.24
N LEU A 71 -15.00 -9.46 4.56
CA LEU A 71 -14.71 -10.83 5.00
C LEU A 71 -13.86 -10.82 6.27
N LYS A 72 -14.16 -11.76 7.16
CA LYS A 72 -13.35 -11.98 8.36
C LYS A 72 -11.97 -12.54 7.96
N ALA A 73 -10.95 -12.10 8.65
CA ALA A 73 -9.57 -12.48 8.42
C ALA A 73 -9.36 -14.00 8.58
N GLY A 74 -10.04 -14.63 9.54
CA GLY A 74 -10.03 -16.09 9.72
C GLY A 74 -10.61 -16.88 8.56
N MET A 75 -11.62 -16.33 7.86
CA MET A 75 -12.15 -16.95 6.65
C MET A 75 -11.15 -16.85 5.49
N LEU A 76 -10.51 -15.70 5.32
CA LEU A 76 -9.46 -15.53 4.31
C LEU A 76 -8.28 -16.48 4.55
N LYS A 77 -7.94 -16.71 5.82
CA LYS A 77 -6.92 -17.68 6.24
C LYS A 77 -7.33 -19.11 5.92
N ALA A 78 -8.58 -19.49 6.25
CA ALA A 78 -9.11 -20.83 5.95
C ALA A 78 -9.20 -21.12 4.44
N LEU A 79 -9.46 -20.08 3.63
CA LEU A 79 -9.49 -20.16 2.18
C LEU A 79 -8.09 -20.09 1.53
N ASN A 80 -7.02 -19.96 2.32
CA ASN A 80 -5.65 -19.79 1.82
C ASN A 80 -5.48 -18.60 0.86
N ILE A 81 -6.24 -17.52 1.09
CA ILE A 81 -6.13 -16.28 0.29
C ILE A 81 -4.98 -15.40 0.79
N ILE A 82 -4.69 -15.43 2.10
CA ILE A 82 -3.67 -14.59 2.73
C ILE A 82 -2.28 -15.09 2.33
N PRO A 83 -1.43 -14.27 1.68
CA PRO A 83 -0.05 -14.61 1.38
C PRO A 83 0.73 -14.96 2.65
N SER A 84 1.74 -15.83 2.52
CA SER A 84 2.59 -16.25 3.65
C SER A 84 3.31 -15.09 4.38
N THR A 85 3.55 -13.97 3.68
CA THR A 85 4.19 -12.77 4.24
C THR A 85 3.22 -11.82 4.95
N MET A 86 1.92 -12.13 4.93
CA MET A 86 0.86 -11.38 5.60
C MET A 86 0.28 -12.21 6.76
N SER A 87 -0.35 -11.55 7.73
CA SER A 87 -0.98 -12.24 8.85
C SER A 87 -2.17 -11.46 9.42
N THR A 88 -3.00 -12.17 10.18
CA THR A 88 -4.10 -11.57 10.95
C THR A 88 -3.63 -11.00 12.29
N LYS A 89 -2.36 -11.21 12.66
CA LYS A 89 -1.80 -10.94 14.00
C LYS A 89 -2.61 -11.54 15.15
N GLY A 90 -3.26 -12.69 14.92
CA GLY A 90 -4.11 -13.35 15.91
C GLY A 90 -5.52 -12.76 16.00
N HIS A 91 -5.88 -11.79 15.18
CA HIS A 91 -7.23 -11.21 15.10
C HIS A 91 -8.05 -11.89 13.99
N ASP A 92 -8.23 -13.21 14.08
CA ASP A 92 -8.95 -14.00 13.06
C ASP A 92 -10.45 -13.62 12.98
N ASP A 93 -11.04 -13.13 14.07
CA ASP A 93 -12.40 -12.59 14.09
C ASP A 93 -12.53 -11.18 13.51
N GLY A 94 -11.41 -10.48 13.33
CA GLY A 94 -11.35 -9.15 12.72
C GLY A 94 -11.52 -9.20 11.20
N VAL A 95 -11.50 -8.02 10.58
CA VAL A 95 -11.63 -7.86 9.12
C VAL A 95 -10.33 -7.46 8.43
N TYR A 96 -9.27 -7.28 9.22
CA TYR A 96 -8.00 -6.75 8.74
C TYR A 96 -6.93 -7.83 8.70
N ILE A 97 -6.15 -7.79 7.62
CA ILE A 97 -4.89 -8.51 7.49
C ILE A 97 -3.77 -7.47 7.36
N PHE A 98 -2.58 -7.84 7.81
CA PHE A 98 -1.44 -6.95 7.88
C PHE A 98 -0.26 -7.56 7.15
N ASP A 99 0.45 -6.74 6.39
CA ASP A 99 1.79 -7.14 5.92
C ASP A 99 2.83 -7.01 7.05
N LYS A 100 4.07 -7.40 6.75
CA LYS A 100 5.20 -7.28 7.69
C LYS A 100 5.56 -5.83 8.08
N TYR A 101 5.03 -4.84 7.36
CA TYR A 101 5.24 -3.42 7.65
C TYR A 101 4.05 -2.79 8.35
N ASN A 102 3.07 -3.60 8.80
CA ASN A 102 1.84 -3.17 9.46
C ASN A 102 0.90 -2.35 8.57
N ASN A 103 1.05 -2.42 7.25
CA ASN A 103 0.03 -1.89 6.36
C ASN A 103 -1.23 -2.73 6.45
N GLN A 104 -2.38 -2.07 6.46
CA GLN A 104 -3.67 -2.69 6.71
C GLN A 104 -4.42 -2.96 5.40
N PHE A 105 -4.89 -4.19 5.24
CA PHE A 105 -5.71 -4.60 4.12
C PHE A 105 -7.01 -5.24 4.61
N TRP A 106 -8.04 -5.21 3.78
CA TRP A 106 -9.28 -5.94 4.00
C TRP A 106 -9.84 -6.42 2.67
N VAL A 107 -10.54 -7.54 2.71
CA VAL A 107 -11.22 -8.08 1.52
C VAL A 107 -12.71 -7.86 1.70
N PHE A 108 -13.36 -7.26 0.71
CA PHE A 108 -14.77 -6.96 0.74
C PHE A 108 -15.47 -7.58 -0.47
N TYR A 109 -16.77 -7.80 -0.33
CA TYR A 109 -17.61 -8.32 -1.40
C TYR A 109 -18.97 -7.60 -1.40
N GLY A 110 -19.59 -7.56 -2.58
CA GLY A 110 -20.91 -7.02 -2.84
C GLY A 110 -21.72 -8.02 -3.68
N ARG A 111 -22.84 -7.59 -4.27
CA ARG A 111 -23.76 -8.51 -4.97
C ARG A 111 -23.14 -9.35 -6.08
N SER A 112 -22.14 -8.80 -6.78
CA SER A 112 -21.43 -9.48 -7.88
C SER A 112 -20.06 -8.83 -8.08
N THR A 113 -19.46 -8.35 -7.00
CA THR A 113 -18.21 -7.60 -7.05
C THR A 113 -17.40 -7.96 -5.83
N TYR A 114 -16.13 -8.28 -6.01
CA TYR A 114 -15.19 -8.49 -4.93
C TYR A 114 -14.18 -7.36 -4.94
N GLY A 115 -13.46 -7.18 -3.85
CA GLY A 115 -12.39 -6.20 -3.81
C GLY A 115 -11.45 -6.32 -2.64
N ILE A 116 -10.31 -5.68 -2.79
CA ILE A 116 -9.31 -5.49 -1.74
C ILE A 116 -9.24 -4.01 -1.44
N GLY A 117 -9.37 -3.68 -0.16
CA GLY A 117 -9.08 -2.37 0.37
C GLY A 117 -7.72 -2.35 1.05
N PHE A 118 -7.03 -1.22 0.93
CA PHE A 118 -5.69 -1.00 1.44
C PHE A 118 -5.63 0.39 2.09
N GLY A 119 -5.23 0.46 3.35
CA GLY A 119 -5.03 1.71 4.07
C GLY A 119 -3.57 2.15 4.00
N PHE A 120 -3.33 3.41 3.64
CA PHE A 120 -1.99 4.00 3.57
C PHE A 120 -1.99 5.43 4.12
N LYS A 121 -0.78 5.90 4.48
CA LYS A 121 -0.55 7.22 5.06
C LYS A 121 0.46 8.00 4.18
N PRO A 122 0.46 9.34 4.23
CA PRO A 122 1.45 10.15 3.51
C PRO A 122 2.87 9.85 3.99
N VAL A 123 2.99 9.66 5.30
CA VAL A 123 4.23 9.30 5.97
C VAL A 123 4.50 7.83 5.68
N GLU A 124 5.76 7.48 5.41
CA GLU A 124 6.24 6.09 5.24
C GLU A 124 5.95 5.38 3.90
N LEU A 125 6.12 6.06 2.75
CA LEU A 125 6.08 5.42 1.42
C LEU A 125 4.65 5.06 0.92
N GLY A 126 3.61 5.54 1.60
CA GLY A 126 2.23 5.13 1.29
C GLY A 126 1.75 5.50 -0.10
N GLU A 127 2.13 6.66 -0.64
CA GLU A 127 1.79 7.03 -2.02
C GLU A 127 2.41 6.06 -3.02
N GLU A 128 3.68 5.70 -2.85
CA GLU A 128 4.36 4.74 -3.72
C GLU A 128 3.77 3.33 -3.61
N LEU A 129 3.33 2.92 -2.42
CA LEU A 129 2.59 1.67 -2.23
C LEU A 129 1.24 1.70 -2.97
N CYS A 130 0.49 2.80 -2.88
CA CYS A 130 -0.75 3.00 -3.64
C CYS A 130 -0.50 2.92 -5.15
N ARG A 131 0.50 3.64 -5.67
CA ARG A 131 0.83 3.64 -7.10
C ARG A 131 1.21 2.24 -7.57
N THR A 132 1.97 1.51 -6.75
CA THR A 132 2.37 0.12 -7.01
C THR A 132 1.16 -0.80 -7.05
N ALA A 133 0.25 -0.70 -6.07
CA ALA A 133 -0.98 -1.50 -6.03
C ALA A 133 -1.88 -1.24 -7.25
N VAL A 134 -2.04 0.03 -7.63
CA VAL A 134 -2.80 0.41 -8.84
C VAL A 134 -2.14 -0.13 -10.10
N ALA A 135 -0.81 -0.05 -10.20
CA ALA A 135 -0.05 -0.56 -11.34
C ALA A 135 -0.21 -2.09 -11.51
N ILE A 136 -0.21 -2.85 -10.41
CA ILE A 136 -0.48 -4.29 -10.43
C ILE A 136 -1.94 -4.55 -10.83
N ALA A 137 -2.88 -3.88 -10.16
CA ALA A 137 -4.30 -4.11 -10.36
C ALA A 137 -4.75 -3.85 -11.81
N LYS A 138 -4.25 -2.78 -12.44
CA LYS A 138 -4.64 -2.39 -13.80
C LYS A 138 -4.21 -3.37 -14.89
N GLU A 139 -3.32 -4.32 -14.60
CA GLU A 139 -2.91 -5.36 -15.56
C GLU A 139 -3.98 -6.47 -15.70
N HIS A 140 -4.94 -6.54 -14.76
CA HIS A 140 -5.98 -7.56 -14.77
C HIS A 140 -7.21 -7.14 -15.60
N LYS A 141 -7.70 -8.07 -16.42
CA LYS A 141 -8.85 -7.85 -17.34
C LYS A 141 -10.20 -7.75 -16.64
N TYR A 142 -10.36 -8.42 -15.49
CA TYR A 142 -11.62 -8.49 -14.73
C TYR A 142 -11.83 -7.29 -13.79
N LEU A 143 -10.89 -6.36 -13.80
CA LEU A 143 -10.96 -5.18 -12.96
C LEU A 143 -12.17 -4.33 -13.33
N TYR A 144 -12.99 -4.03 -12.31
CA TYR A 144 -14.24 -3.31 -12.46
C TYR A 144 -14.11 -1.85 -12.03
N ARG A 145 -13.40 -1.59 -10.93
CA ARG A 145 -13.32 -0.25 -10.35
C ARG A 145 -12.09 -0.07 -9.47
N ILE A 146 -11.46 1.10 -9.56
CA ILE A 146 -10.52 1.58 -8.54
C ILE A 146 -11.09 2.86 -7.90
N VAL A 147 -11.04 2.92 -6.57
CA VAL A 147 -11.43 4.10 -5.79
C VAL A 147 -10.32 4.44 -4.81
N THR A 148 -9.97 5.71 -4.68
CA THR A 148 -9.23 6.20 -3.50
C THR A 148 -10.09 7.14 -2.69
N ASP A 149 -10.12 6.93 -1.38
CA ASP A 149 -10.80 7.80 -0.42
C ASP A 149 -9.77 8.47 0.47
N ARG A 150 -9.98 9.75 0.74
CA ARG A 150 -9.18 10.54 1.69
C ARG A 150 -10.04 10.92 2.89
N TYR A 151 -9.55 10.61 4.08
CA TYR A 151 -10.25 10.92 5.33
C TYR A 151 -9.80 12.27 5.89
N VAL A 152 -10.71 13.24 5.90
CA VAL A 152 -10.50 14.56 6.52
C VAL A 152 -11.20 14.56 7.89
N PRO A 153 -10.46 14.63 9.01
CA PRO A 153 -11.04 14.49 10.35
C PRO A 153 -11.92 15.65 10.83
N ASP A 154 -12.12 16.71 10.03
CA ASP A 154 -12.53 18.03 10.54
C ASP A 154 -13.87 18.57 9.98
N SER A 155 -14.86 17.73 9.70
CA SER A 155 -16.23 18.21 9.55
C SER A 155 -17.26 17.20 10.04
N GLU A 156 -18.30 17.69 10.71
CA GLU A 156 -19.52 16.97 11.14
C GLU A 156 -20.30 16.30 9.99
N SER A 157 -19.76 16.35 8.78
CA SER A 157 -20.15 15.57 7.62
C SER A 157 -18.92 14.82 7.10
N TYR A 158 -19.01 13.50 6.97
CA TYR A 158 -17.98 12.62 6.40
C TYR A 158 -17.72 13.00 4.93
N ASN A 159 -16.91 14.03 4.68
CA ASN A 159 -16.56 14.47 3.34
C ASN A 159 -15.44 13.60 2.78
N ASN A 160 -15.78 12.38 2.34
CA ASN A 160 -14.86 11.53 1.60
C ASN A 160 -14.62 12.13 0.21
N ILE A 161 -13.45 12.69 -0.04
CA ILE A 161 -13.06 13.06 -1.41
C ILE A 161 -12.61 11.77 -2.11
N SER A 162 -13.52 11.16 -2.87
CA SER A 162 -13.28 9.92 -3.60
C SER A 162 -12.86 10.18 -5.04
N SER A 163 -11.71 9.65 -5.47
CA SER A 163 -11.36 9.57 -6.89
C SER A 163 -11.77 8.19 -7.42
N LYS A 164 -12.68 8.13 -8.40
CA LYS A 164 -13.29 6.89 -8.89
C LYS A 164 -13.05 6.70 -10.38
N TYR A 165 -12.54 5.54 -10.76
CA TYR A 165 -12.34 5.13 -12.16
C TYR A 165 -13.10 3.84 -12.43
N ASN A 166 -13.98 3.86 -13.44
CA ASN A 166 -14.87 2.74 -13.80
C ASN A 166 -14.70 2.24 -15.25
N SER A 167 -14.03 3.00 -16.13
CA SER A 167 -13.84 2.67 -17.55
C SER A 167 -12.39 2.89 -17.95
N ASP A 168 -11.85 2.01 -18.79
CA ASP A 168 -10.47 2.06 -19.30
C ASP A 168 -9.37 2.08 -18.22
N ILE A 169 -9.59 1.40 -17.10
CA ILE A 169 -8.61 1.34 -15.99
C ILE A 169 -7.25 0.80 -16.48
N GLN A 170 -7.28 -0.14 -17.43
CA GLN A 170 -6.08 -0.68 -18.08
C GLN A 170 -5.27 0.41 -18.82
N LYS A 171 -5.92 1.47 -19.29
CA LYS A 171 -5.29 2.58 -20.04
C LYS A 171 -4.87 3.75 -19.14
N MET A 172 -5.09 3.69 -17.83
CA MET A 172 -4.68 4.76 -16.92
C MET A 172 -3.22 5.15 -17.12
N THR A 173 -2.98 6.42 -17.36
CA THR A 173 -1.64 6.99 -17.49
C THR A 173 -0.94 7.04 -16.13
N VAL A 174 0.38 7.14 -16.15
CA VAL A 174 1.18 7.29 -14.92
C VAL A 174 0.75 8.53 -14.12
N GLU A 175 0.35 9.60 -14.81
CA GLU A 175 -0.07 10.85 -14.17
C GLU A 175 -1.44 10.72 -13.49
N GLU A 176 -2.40 10.02 -14.10
CA GLU A 176 -3.69 9.73 -13.45
C GLU A 176 -3.52 8.88 -12.19
N ILE A 177 -2.63 7.88 -12.23
CA ILE A 177 -2.29 7.07 -11.06
C ILE A 177 -1.65 7.94 -9.96
N ARG A 178 -0.75 8.86 -10.35
CA ARG A 178 -0.10 9.78 -9.42
C ARG A 178 -1.11 10.67 -8.70
N GLN A 179 -2.05 11.25 -9.45
CA GLN A 179 -3.08 12.13 -8.90
C GLN A 179 -4.02 11.36 -7.96
N MET A 180 -4.45 10.16 -8.35
CA MET A 180 -5.32 9.32 -7.53
C MET A 180 -4.68 8.92 -6.20
N CYS A 181 -3.38 8.64 -6.20
CA CYS A 181 -2.63 8.19 -5.02
C CYS A 181 -2.04 9.35 -4.20
N THR A 182 -2.34 10.60 -4.53
CA THR A 182 -1.90 11.74 -3.73
C THR A 182 -2.63 11.70 -2.38
N CYS A 183 -1.88 11.67 -1.30
CA CYS A 183 -2.41 11.57 0.06
C CYS A 183 -1.85 12.69 0.91
N ASP A 184 -2.65 13.71 1.14
CA ASP A 184 -2.34 14.89 1.96
C ASP A 184 -2.91 14.80 3.39
N GLN A 185 -3.70 13.76 3.66
CA GLN A 185 -4.51 13.60 4.86
C GLN A 185 -3.98 12.52 5.81
N SER A 186 -4.50 12.49 7.04
CA SER A 186 -4.05 11.56 8.10
C SER A 186 -4.19 10.07 7.74
N VAL A 187 -5.21 9.70 6.94
CA VAL A 187 -5.44 8.33 6.46
C VAL A 187 -6.06 8.35 5.06
N CYS A 188 -5.46 7.62 4.14
CA CYS A 188 -5.99 7.37 2.80
C CYS A 188 -6.30 5.88 2.60
N ARG A 189 -7.25 5.58 1.73
CA ARG A 189 -7.66 4.21 1.42
C ARG A 189 -7.73 4.03 -0.08
N LEU A 190 -7.24 2.90 -0.56
CA LEU A 190 -7.37 2.43 -1.93
C LEU A 190 -8.32 1.24 -1.92
N TYR A 191 -9.25 1.18 -2.87
CA TYR A 191 -10.16 0.08 -3.10
C TYR A 191 -10.00 -0.38 -4.54
N VAL A 192 -9.63 -1.64 -4.71
CA VAL A 192 -9.53 -2.31 -6.00
C VAL A 192 -10.64 -3.34 -6.08
N SER A 193 -11.56 -3.19 -7.01
CA SER A 193 -12.73 -4.06 -7.16
C SER A 193 -12.76 -4.74 -8.53
N TRP A 194 -13.20 -5.99 -8.58
CA TRP A 194 -13.38 -6.79 -9.79
C TRP A 194 -14.73 -7.51 -9.78
N LYS A 195 -15.09 -8.09 -10.93
CA LYS A 195 -16.27 -8.94 -11.12
C LYS A 195 -15.85 -10.35 -11.46
#